data_AF-A0A8T6NCJ5-F1
#
_entry.id   AF-A0A8T6NCJ5-F1
#
_cell.length_a   1.000
_cell.length_b   1.000
_cell.length_c   1.000
_cell.angle_alpha   90.00
_cell.angle_beta   90.00
_cell.angle_gamma   90.00
#
_symmetry.space_group_name_H-M   'P 1'
#
loop_
_entity.id
_entity.type
_entity.pdbx_description
1 polymer ?
#
loop_
_entity_poly.entity_id
_entity_poly.type
_entity_poly.pdbx_seq_one_letter_code
_entity_poly.pdbx_strand_id
1 'polypeptide(L)'
;MICAGRGLVINSTDRTALQLVQMSLNAGIIMEDQRPEPVILGQGVNSNRNIANGTASHLCGSLLNIVFPLFCWVVPLILYSTNSDEDPILKHHLAQSLNASITFSLALLVHTVLMLVCIGFITAVAHWIMYLLWSVNANNALKAGQKFDYPFSINFVNP
;
A
#
# COMPACT_ATOMS: atom_id res chain seq x y z
N MET A 1 61.97 -0.20 -26.05
CA MET A 1 61.67 -1.19 -24.99
C MET A 1 60.45 -0.64 -24.27
N ILE A 2 59.20 -1.08 -24.41
CA ILE A 2 58.50 -2.25 -24.97
C ILE A 2 57.23 -1.66 -25.63
N CYS A 3 57.04 -1.75 -26.95
CA CYS A 3 56.30 -2.79 -27.69
C CYS A 3 54.80 -2.94 -27.36
N ALA A 4 53.99 -2.92 -28.43
CA ALA A 4 52.61 -3.36 -28.60
C ALA A 4 51.47 -2.44 -28.13
N GLY A 5 51.15 -1.46 -28.99
CA GLY A 5 49.76 -1.05 -29.18
C GLY A 5 48.93 -2.24 -29.64
N ARG A 6 48.08 -2.76 -28.75
CA ARG A 6 47.09 -3.77 -29.11
C ARG A 6 45.83 -3.01 -29.53
N GLY A 7 45.74 -2.73 -30.82
CA GLY A 7 44.48 -2.35 -31.44
C GLY A 7 43.49 -3.49 -31.25
N LEU A 8 42.60 -3.36 -30.25
CA LEU A 8 41.36 -4.10 -30.25
C LEU A 8 40.54 -3.53 -31.41
N VAL A 9 40.71 -4.13 -32.59
CA VAL A 9 39.81 -3.97 -33.72
C VAL A 9 38.47 -4.53 -33.26
N ILE A 10 37.69 -3.69 -32.58
CA ILE A 10 36.28 -3.96 -32.29
C ILE A 10 35.59 -4.10 -33.63
N ASN A 11 35.28 -5.34 -33.99
CA ASN A 11 34.53 -5.70 -35.18
C ASN A 11 33.18 -4.94 -35.15
N SER A 12 32.63 -4.55 -36.30
CA SER A 12 31.33 -3.87 -36.36
C SER A 12 30.23 -4.65 -35.61
N THR A 13 30.33 -5.98 -35.59
CA THR A 13 29.47 -6.89 -34.82
C THR A 13 29.59 -6.71 -33.30
N ASP A 14 30.79 -6.43 -32.77
CA ASP A 14 31.01 -6.12 -31.36
C ASP A 14 30.44 -4.75 -30.98
N ARG A 15 30.54 -3.76 -31.88
CA ARG A 15 29.93 -2.44 -31.63
C ARG A 15 28.41 -2.51 -31.61
N THR A 16 27.79 -3.33 -32.47
CA THR A 16 26.34 -3.57 -32.40
C THR A 16 25.93 -4.34 -31.16
N ALA A 17 26.72 -5.33 -30.73
CA ALA A 17 26.46 -6.06 -29.49
C ALA A 17 26.58 -5.14 -28.26
N LEU A 18 27.61 -4.30 -28.21
CA LEU A 18 27.79 -3.31 -27.14
C LEU A 18 26.68 -2.25 -27.15
N GLN A 19 26.19 -1.83 -28.31
CA GLN A 19 25.03 -0.93 -28.40
C GLN A 19 23.74 -1.61 -27.96
N LEU A 20 23.52 -2.88 -28.29
CA LEU A 20 22.36 -3.64 -27.82
C LEU A 20 22.42 -3.88 -26.30
N VAL A 21 23.60 -4.15 -25.74
CA VAL A 21 23.79 -4.27 -24.29
C VAL A 21 23.57 -2.92 -23.60
N GLN A 22 24.07 -1.81 -24.16
CA GLN A 22 23.82 -0.47 -23.62
C GLN A 22 22.34 -0.06 -23.74
N MET A 23 21.66 -0.44 -24.83
CA MET A 23 20.22 -0.22 -25.01
C MET A 23 19.41 -1.10 -24.05
N SER A 24 19.80 -2.34 -23.82
CA SER A 24 19.15 -3.25 -22.85
C SER A 24 19.40 -2.83 -21.41
N LEU A 25 20.58 -2.30 -21.09
CA LEU A 25 20.88 -1.70 -19.79
C LEU A 25 20.09 -0.42 -19.59
N ASN A 26 20.10 0.49 -20.57
CA ASN A 26 19.29 1.70 -20.52
C ASN A 26 17.81 1.32 -20.38
N ALA A 27 17.29 0.41 -21.20
CA ALA A 27 15.92 -0.11 -21.14
C ALA A 27 15.60 -0.73 -19.76
N GLY A 28 16.52 -1.51 -19.18
CA GLY A 28 16.38 -2.05 -17.83
C GLY A 28 16.30 -0.95 -16.76
N ILE A 29 17.08 0.13 -16.89
CA ILE A 29 17.07 1.28 -15.97
C ILE A 29 15.76 2.09 -16.09
N ILE A 30 15.20 2.26 -17.30
CA ILE A 30 13.90 2.96 -17.48
C ILE A 30 12.70 2.10 -17.09
N MET A 31 12.81 0.77 -17.09
CA MET A 31 11.73 -0.15 -16.68
C MET A 31 11.73 -0.42 -15.17
N GLU A 32 12.88 -0.26 -14.49
CA GLU A 32 12.99 -0.42 -13.03
C GLU A 32 12.38 0.77 -12.25
N ASP A 33 12.34 1.96 -12.85
CA ASP A 33 11.79 3.18 -12.24
C ASP A 33 10.49 3.63 -12.92
N GLN A 34 9.53 2.71 -13.04
CA GLN A 34 8.11 3.08 -13.09
C GLN A 34 7.48 2.79 -11.72
N ARG A 35 8.19 3.13 -10.64
CA ARG A 35 7.51 3.34 -9.37
C ARG A 35 6.63 4.58 -9.57
N PRO A 36 5.32 4.51 -9.31
CA PRO A 36 4.47 5.69 -9.42
C PRO A 36 5.14 6.82 -8.64
N GLU A 37 5.47 7.89 -9.35
CA GLU A 37 6.16 9.05 -8.79
C GLU A 37 5.40 9.46 -7.53
N PRO A 38 6.06 9.54 -6.36
CA PRO A 38 5.37 10.02 -5.17
C PRO A 38 4.87 11.43 -5.51
N VAL A 39 3.56 11.63 -5.58
CA VAL A 39 2.98 12.96 -5.70
C VAL A 39 3.31 13.68 -4.40
N ILE A 40 4.46 14.35 -4.38
CA ILE A 40 4.91 15.17 -3.26
C ILE A 40 4.04 16.41 -3.25
N LEU A 41 2.94 16.44 -2.51
CA LEU A 41 2.35 17.71 -2.07
C LEU A 41 1.68 17.53 -0.70
N GLY A 42 2.45 17.87 0.35
CA GLY A 42 1.90 18.14 1.67
C GLY A 42 2.48 17.34 2.85
N GLN A 43 3.77 16.99 2.86
CA GLN A 43 4.42 16.61 4.13
C GLN A 43 4.87 17.87 4.88
N GLY A 44 3.90 18.70 5.27
CA GLY A 44 4.13 19.86 6.12
C GLY A 44 4.53 19.45 7.54
N VAL A 45 4.87 20.44 8.37
CA VAL A 45 5.32 20.49 9.78
C VAL A 45 4.92 19.32 10.72
N ASN A 46 3.90 18.51 10.40
CA ASN A 46 3.39 17.39 11.18
C ASN A 46 3.58 15.98 10.56
N SER A 47 4.39 15.80 9.50
CA SER A 47 4.55 14.52 8.77
C SER A 47 4.70 13.27 9.66
N ASN A 48 5.62 13.28 10.64
CA ASN A 48 5.82 12.13 11.54
C ASN A 48 4.55 11.73 12.30
N ARG A 49 3.77 12.71 12.76
CA ARG A 49 2.51 12.49 13.48
C ARG A 49 1.44 11.95 12.54
N ASN A 50 1.36 12.47 11.32
CA ASN A 50 0.38 12.05 10.31
C ASN A 50 0.62 10.62 9.86
N ILE A 51 1.88 10.26 9.60
CA ILE A 51 2.27 8.89 9.31
C ILE A 51 1.92 7.98 10.48
N ALA A 52 2.20 8.39 11.73
CA ALA A 52 1.81 7.62 12.91
C ALA A 52 0.30 7.42 13.02
N ASN A 53 -0.50 8.47 12.83
CA ASN A 53 -1.96 8.42 12.90
C ASN A 53 -2.55 7.56 11.78
N GLY A 54 -2.08 7.70 10.54
CA GLY A 54 -2.53 6.86 9.44
C GLY A 54 -2.09 5.40 9.60
N THR A 55 -0.85 5.14 10.03
CA THR A 55 -0.36 3.79 10.38
C THR A 55 -1.24 3.15 11.45
N ALA A 56 -1.58 3.91 12.51
CA ALA A 56 -2.45 3.43 13.57
C ALA A 56 -3.86 3.11 13.04
N SER A 57 -4.42 3.92 12.15
CA SER A 57 -5.75 3.66 11.59
C SER A 57 -5.81 2.34 10.81
N HIS A 58 -4.80 2.05 9.97
CA HIS A 58 -4.74 0.83 9.17
C HIS A 58 -4.39 -0.38 10.05
N LEU A 59 -3.26 -0.34 10.76
CA LEU A 59 -2.77 -1.51 11.50
C LEU A 59 -3.57 -1.76 12.77
N CYS A 60 -3.85 -0.73 13.58
CA CYS A 60 -4.58 -0.91 14.83
C CYS A 60 -6.04 -1.27 14.53
N GLY A 61 -6.66 -0.65 13.52
CA GLY A 61 -8.00 -1.06 13.05
C GLY A 61 -8.05 -2.52 12.61
N SER A 62 -7.03 -2.99 11.88
CA SER A 62 -6.95 -4.38 11.41
C SER A 62 -6.68 -5.39 12.51
N LEU A 63 -5.77 -5.07 13.44
CA LEU A 63 -5.43 -5.94 14.57
C LEU A 63 -6.55 -5.99 15.61
N LEU A 64 -7.20 -4.87 15.90
CA LEU A 64 -8.33 -4.81 16.83
C LEU A 64 -9.53 -5.58 16.30
N ASN A 65 -9.68 -5.70 14.98
CA ASN A 65 -10.72 -6.53 14.42
C ASN A 65 -10.57 -7.97 14.96
N ILE A 66 -9.35 -8.53 15.09
CA ILE A 66 -9.08 -9.91 15.56
C ILE A 66 -9.67 -10.17 16.94
N VAL A 67 -9.59 -9.18 17.83
CA VAL A 67 -9.98 -9.31 19.23
C VAL A 67 -11.42 -8.83 19.46
N PHE A 68 -11.81 -7.74 18.81
CA PHE A 68 -13.11 -7.07 18.96
C PHE A 68 -13.64 -6.58 17.60
N PRO A 69 -14.19 -7.47 16.77
CA PRO A 69 -14.58 -7.13 15.40
C PRO A 69 -15.71 -6.09 15.32
N LEU A 70 -16.58 -6.05 16.34
CA LEU A 70 -17.69 -5.09 16.41
C LEU A 70 -17.26 -3.66 16.74
N PHE A 71 -16.07 -3.45 17.30
CA PHE A 71 -15.57 -2.14 17.73
C PHE A 71 -14.34 -1.65 16.92
N CYS A 72 -13.92 -2.40 15.90
CA CYS A 72 -12.70 -2.09 15.13
C CYS A 72 -12.75 -0.74 14.38
N TRP A 73 -13.94 -0.27 14.01
CA TRP A 73 -14.16 0.98 13.26
C TRP A 73 -14.06 2.23 14.14
N VAL A 74 -14.04 2.08 15.47
CA VAL A 74 -13.99 3.22 16.41
C VAL A 74 -12.66 3.96 16.32
N VAL A 75 -11.54 3.25 16.22
CA VAL A 75 -10.20 3.85 16.11
C VAL A 75 -10.05 4.70 14.85
N PRO A 76 -10.30 4.19 13.63
CA PRO A 76 -10.22 5.01 12.42
C PRO A 76 -11.26 6.14 12.41
N LEU A 77 -12.42 5.97 13.06
CA LEU A 77 -13.42 7.04 13.18
C LEU A 77 -12.92 8.20 14.05
N ILE A 78 -12.35 7.91 15.22
CA ILE A 78 -11.79 8.92 16.11
C ILE A 78 -10.64 9.65 15.41
N LEU A 79 -9.76 8.90 14.74
CA LEU A 79 -8.64 9.48 14.00
C LEU A 79 -9.12 10.34 12.82
N TYR A 80 -10.12 9.88 12.06
CA TYR A 80 -10.75 10.66 11.01
C TYR A 80 -11.31 11.96 11.57
N SER A 81 -12.11 11.93 12.63
CA SER A 81 -12.72 13.14 13.19
C SER A 81 -11.71 14.12 13.81
N THR A 82 -10.60 13.63 14.36
CA THR A 82 -9.60 14.48 15.02
C THR A 82 -8.56 15.06 14.06
N ASN A 83 -8.29 14.39 12.93
CA ASN A 83 -7.25 14.79 11.97
C ASN A 83 -7.84 15.16 10.58
N SER A 84 -9.16 15.33 10.46
CA SER A 84 -9.84 15.62 9.18
C SER A 84 -9.42 16.93 8.53
N ASP A 85 -8.96 17.91 9.32
CA ASP A 85 -8.71 19.27 8.84
C ASP A 85 -7.22 19.54 8.56
N GLU A 86 -6.33 18.60 8.90
CA GLU A 86 -4.88 18.84 8.86
C GLU A 86 -4.27 18.57 7.48
N ASP A 87 -4.52 17.39 6.90
CA ASP A 87 -3.87 16.98 5.66
C ASP A 87 -4.79 16.18 4.73
N PRO A 88 -4.89 16.54 3.43
CA PRO A 88 -5.81 15.89 2.50
C PRO A 88 -5.42 14.44 2.19
N ILE A 89 -4.13 14.10 2.23
CA ILE A 89 -3.64 12.73 2.04
C ILE A 89 -3.99 11.89 3.28
N LEU A 90 -3.71 12.41 4.48
CA LEU A 90 -4.04 11.71 5.73
C LEU A 90 -5.55 11.48 5.83
N LYS A 91 -6.36 12.50 5.55
CA LYS A 91 -7.82 12.40 5.53
C LYS A 91 -8.30 11.28 4.62
N HIS A 92 -7.74 11.19 3.42
CA HIS A 92 -8.07 10.14 2.45
C HIS A 92 -7.78 8.73 3.02
N HIS A 93 -6.60 8.52 3.60
CA HIS A 93 -6.25 7.25 4.24
C HIS A 93 -7.12 6.91 5.46
N LEU A 94 -7.49 7.91 6.26
CA LEU A 94 -8.36 7.76 7.42
C LEU A 94 -9.81 7.43 7.03
N ALA A 95 -10.36 8.10 6.01
CA ALA A 95 -11.66 7.78 5.46
C ALA A 95 -11.68 6.36 4.86
N GLN A 96 -10.62 6.00 4.14
CA GLN A 96 -10.54 4.70 3.50
C GLN A 96 -10.33 3.56 4.52
N SER A 97 -9.52 3.76 5.57
CA SER A 97 -9.38 2.78 6.65
C SER A 97 -10.68 2.59 7.43
N LEU A 98 -11.42 3.68 7.68
CA LEU A 98 -12.74 3.63 8.30
C LEU A 98 -13.74 2.83 7.45
N ASN A 99 -13.84 3.13 6.16
CA ASN A 99 -14.70 2.42 5.21
C ASN A 99 -14.35 0.93 5.14
N ALA A 100 -13.05 0.60 5.10
CA ALA A 100 -12.58 -0.78 5.12
C ALA A 100 -12.95 -1.48 6.45
N SER A 101 -12.70 -0.88 7.62
CA SER A 101 -13.05 -1.49 8.91
C SER A 101 -14.54 -1.79 9.03
N ILE A 102 -15.42 -0.88 8.61
CA ILE A 102 -16.88 -1.11 8.62
C ILE A 102 -17.24 -2.27 7.68
N THR A 103 -16.74 -2.26 6.45
CA THR A 103 -17.02 -3.30 5.44
C THR A 103 -16.59 -4.68 5.93
N PHE A 104 -15.37 -4.78 6.47
CA PHE A 104 -14.83 -6.02 7.00
C PHE A 104 -15.57 -6.50 8.26
N SER A 105 -16.00 -5.59 9.15
CA SER A 105 -16.80 -5.96 10.32
C SER A 105 -18.15 -6.57 9.94
N LEU A 106 -18.81 -6.03 8.90
CA LEU A 106 -20.07 -6.55 8.37
C LEU A 106 -19.85 -7.89 7.68
N ALA A 107 -18.77 -8.01 6.90
CA ALA A 107 -18.40 -9.27 6.28
C ALA A 107 -18.17 -10.36 7.33
N LEU A 108 -17.53 -10.05 8.47
CA LEU A 108 -17.36 -11.02 9.55
C LEU A 108 -18.70 -11.50 10.12
N LEU A 109 -19.72 -10.63 10.23
CA LEU A 109 -21.07 -11.02 10.64
C LEU A 109 -21.69 -12.06 9.68
N VAL A 110 -21.42 -11.92 8.37
CA VAL A 110 -21.83 -12.93 7.38
C VAL A 110 -21.06 -14.23 7.58
N HIS A 111 -19.76 -14.15 7.88
CA HIS A 111 -18.95 -15.33 8.17
C HIS A 111 -19.42 -16.09 9.42
N THR A 112 -19.84 -15.40 10.50
CA THR A 112 -20.41 -16.07 11.69
C THR A 112 -21.70 -16.83 11.37
N VAL A 113 -22.51 -16.37 10.44
CA VAL A 113 -23.67 -17.15 9.95
C VAL A 113 -23.19 -18.37 9.13
N LEU A 114 -22.18 -18.20 8.27
CA LEU A 114 -21.57 -19.31 7.51
C LEU A 114 -20.89 -20.37 8.40
N MET A 115 -20.53 -20.03 9.64
CA MET A 115 -20.00 -20.99 10.62
C MET A 115 -21.02 -22.09 10.95
N LEU A 116 -22.32 -21.81 10.86
CA LEU A 116 -23.38 -22.81 11.03
C LEU A 116 -23.31 -23.93 9.96
N VAL A 117 -22.67 -23.64 8.82
CA VAL A 117 -22.49 -24.58 7.69
C VAL A 117 -21.09 -25.22 7.72
N CYS A 118 -20.33 -25.07 8.82
CA CYS A 118 -18.93 -25.52 9.00
C CYS A 118 -17.88 -24.93 8.04
N ILE A 119 -18.28 -24.39 6.88
CA ILE A 119 -17.40 -23.71 5.91
C ILE A 119 -16.87 -22.39 6.47
N GLY A 120 -17.61 -21.77 7.42
CA GLY A 120 -17.27 -20.48 8.01
C GLY A 120 -15.84 -20.39 8.56
N PHE A 121 -15.29 -21.48 9.12
CA PHE A 121 -13.97 -21.48 9.74
C PHE A 121 -12.85 -21.20 8.73
N ILE A 122 -12.89 -21.84 7.56
CA ILE A 122 -11.89 -21.67 6.51
C ILE A 122 -12.01 -20.26 5.91
N THR A 123 -13.23 -19.84 5.62
CA THR A 123 -13.49 -18.52 5.04
C THR A 123 -13.14 -17.38 5.99
N ALA A 124 -13.34 -17.56 7.31
CA ALA A 124 -12.95 -16.57 8.30
C ALA A 124 -11.43 -16.36 8.31
N VAL A 125 -10.63 -17.43 8.32
CA VAL A 125 -9.16 -17.32 8.26
C VAL A 125 -8.70 -16.59 6.99
N ALA A 126 -9.25 -16.94 5.83
CA ALA A 126 -8.95 -16.25 4.57
C ALA A 126 -9.30 -14.76 4.64
N HIS A 127 -10.45 -14.42 5.24
CA HIS A 127 -10.91 -13.06 5.44
C HIS A 127 -9.91 -12.21 6.27
N TRP A 128 -9.39 -12.76 7.37
CA TRP A 128 -8.36 -12.11 8.19
C TRP A 128 -7.08 -11.80 7.42
N ILE A 129 -6.59 -12.78 6.66
CA ILE A 129 -5.35 -12.64 5.89
C ILE A 129 -5.51 -11.55 4.84
N MET A 130 -6.62 -11.54 4.10
CA MET A 130 -6.87 -10.51 3.09
C MET A 130 -6.93 -9.11 3.70
N TYR A 131 -7.59 -8.96 4.85
CA TYR A 131 -7.68 -7.66 5.52
C TYR A 131 -6.30 -7.12 5.92
N LEU A 132 -5.47 -7.99 6.49
CA LEU A 132 -4.13 -7.65 6.94
C LEU A 132 -3.22 -7.27 5.77
N LEU A 133 -3.28 -8.01 4.64
CA LEU A 133 -2.52 -7.69 3.43
C LEU A 133 -2.87 -6.30 2.88
N TRP A 134 -4.17 -5.98 2.77
CA TRP A 134 -4.59 -4.66 2.29
C TRP A 134 -4.24 -3.55 3.28
N SER A 135 -4.29 -3.81 4.59
CA SER A 135 -3.81 -2.88 5.61
C SER A 135 -2.33 -2.56 5.50
N VAL A 136 -1.49 -3.57 5.23
CA VAL A 136 -0.05 -3.37 5.05
C VAL A 136 0.22 -2.57 3.77
N ASN A 137 -0.48 -2.88 2.68
CA ASN A 137 -0.33 -2.14 1.42
C ASN A 137 -0.77 -0.67 1.55
N ALA A 138 -1.89 -0.41 2.22
CA ALA A 138 -2.36 0.94 2.49
C ALA A 138 -1.37 1.75 3.35
N ASN A 139 -0.77 1.11 4.36
CA ASN A 139 0.27 1.72 5.18
C ASN A 139 1.55 2.00 4.40
N ASN A 140 1.95 1.10 3.50
CA ASN A 140 3.11 1.31 2.63
C ASN A 140 2.86 2.48 1.67
N ALA A 141 1.64 2.59 1.11
CA ALA A 141 1.24 3.72 0.28
C ALA A 141 1.22 5.04 1.05
N LEU A 142 0.71 5.05 2.29
CA LEU A 142 0.77 6.22 3.18
C LEU A 142 2.21 6.68 3.42
N LYS A 143 3.12 5.74 3.71
CA LYS A 143 4.55 6.04 3.88
C LYS A 143 5.21 6.55 2.59
N ALA A 144 4.73 6.08 1.43
CA ALA A 144 5.15 6.58 0.12
C ALA A 144 4.48 7.92 -0.26
N GLY A 145 3.56 8.45 0.56
CA GLY A 145 2.79 9.66 0.24
C GLY A 145 1.76 9.46 -0.87
N GLN A 146 1.36 8.22 -1.15
CA GLN A 146 0.42 7.87 -2.20
C GLN A 146 -0.95 7.56 -1.62
N LYS A 147 -2.00 8.09 -2.25
CA LYS A 147 -3.38 7.70 -1.95
C LYS A 147 -3.57 6.23 -2.30
N PHE A 148 -4.23 5.49 -1.42
CA PHE A 148 -4.51 4.07 -1.61
C PHE A 148 -5.98 3.79 -1.40
N ASP A 149 -6.61 3.25 -2.43
CA ASP A 149 -7.98 2.81 -2.39
C ASP A 149 -8.07 1.31 -2.10
N TYR A 150 -8.94 0.95 -1.16
CA TYR A 150 -9.15 -0.46 -0.85
C TYR A 150 -10.04 -1.08 -1.93
N PRO A 151 -9.64 -2.22 -2.52
CA PRO A 151 -10.40 -2.85 -3.61
C PRO A 151 -11.77 -3.37 -3.15
N PHE A 152 -11.93 -3.65 -1.85
CA PHE A 152 -13.17 -4.14 -1.25
C PHE A 152 -13.57 -3.28 -0.04
N SER A 153 -13.83 -2.00 -0.26
CA SER A 153 -14.47 -1.12 0.72
C SER A 153 -15.76 -0.52 0.16
N ILE A 154 -16.79 -0.48 1.00
CA ILE A 154 -17.99 0.31 0.73
C ILE A 154 -17.70 1.74 1.22
N ASN A 155 -17.86 2.73 0.35
CA ASN A 155 -17.61 4.13 0.68
C ASN A 155 -18.76 4.69 1.54
N PHE A 156 -18.62 4.63 2.86
CA PHE A 156 -19.56 5.27 3.80
C PHE A 156 -19.23 6.75 4.00
N VAL A 157 -17.94 7.07 4.01
CA VAL A 157 -17.41 8.42 4.08
C VAL A 157 -16.64 8.71 2.80
N ASN A 158 -16.85 9.88 2.20
CA ASN A 158 -16.14 10.26 0.98
C ASN A 158 -14.69 10.63 1.32
N PRO A 159 -13.70 9.94 0.72
CA PRO A 159 -12.29 10.17 1.00
C PRO A 159 -11.72 11.35 0.19
#